data_AF-A0A3D3R502-F1
#
_entry.id   AF-A0A3D3R502-F1
#
_cell.length_a   1.000
_cell.length_b   1.000
_cell.length_c   1.000
_cell.angle_alpha   90.00
_cell.angle_beta   90.00
_cell.angle_gamma   90.00
#
_symmetry.space_group_name_H-M   'P 1'
#
loop_
_entity.id
_entity.type
_entity.pdbx_description
1 polymer ?
#
loop_
_entity_poly.entity_id
_entity_poly.type
_entity_poly.pdbx_seq_one_letter_code
_entity_poly.pdbx_strand_id
1 'polypeptide(L)'
;MNMLKTRRKIVACLLASLVLISIFFALRHVKQLEFQNRHAKYYEDVLRQQTNASGPPIAKVLSADRDKPVSNVIVGMTLIGPDGGDGGFFSFVTDETGIAHSDRPLTPGRYQYHLMPDPKSRFNRTYWRRGQPYVVISKDGTTSMPSILLNVKSGG
;
A
#
# COMPACT_ATOMS: atom_id res chain seq x y z
N MET A 1 11.55 60.63 -0.34
CA MET A 1 12.53 59.57 0.03
C MET A 1 11.92 58.35 0.75
N ASN A 2 10.78 58.48 1.46
CA ASN A 2 10.14 57.35 2.18
C ASN A 2 9.48 56.29 1.27
N MET A 3 8.84 56.68 0.16
CA MET A 3 8.17 55.72 -0.76
C MET A 3 9.13 54.68 -1.37
N LEU A 4 10.37 55.05 -1.69
CA LEU A 4 11.35 54.14 -2.26
C LEU A 4 11.80 53.06 -1.26
N LYS A 5 11.94 53.43 0.03
CA LYS A 5 12.29 52.50 1.11
C LYS A 5 11.15 51.49 1.35
N THR A 6 9.90 51.94 1.32
CA THR A 6 8.72 51.07 1.47
C THR A 6 8.59 50.07 0.33
N ARG A 7 8.77 50.51 -0.93
CA ARG A 7 8.76 49.62 -2.11
C ARG A 7 9.85 48.54 -2.05
N ARG A 8 11.07 48.91 -1.66
CA ARG A 8 12.19 47.94 -1.50
C ARG A 8 11.90 46.89 -0.41
N LYS A 9 11.28 47.29 0.71
CA LYS A 9 10.87 46.36 1.78
C LYS A 9 9.79 45.37 1.32
N ILE A 10 8.81 45.84 0.56
CA ILE A 10 7.75 45.00 -0.01
C ILE A 10 8.34 43.96 -0.97
N VAL A 11 9.21 44.39 -1.89
CA VAL A 11 9.89 43.48 -2.83
C VAL A 11 10.76 42.46 -2.09
N ALA A 12 11.51 42.87 -1.08
CA ALA A 12 12.31 41.96 -0.26
C ALA A 12 11.44 40.93 0.50
N CYS A 13 10.29 41.33 1.05
CA CYS A 13 9.35 40.41 1.69
C CYS A 13 8.73 39.41 0.71
N LEU A 14 8.38 39.86 -0.49
CA LEU A 14 7.84 38.98 -1.54
C LEU A 14 8.89 37.97 -2.01
N LEU A 15 10.13 38.40 -2.22
CA LEU A 15 11.25 37.50 -2.58
C LEU A 15 11.55 36.50 -1.46
N ALA A 16 11.60 36.95 -0.20
CA ALA A 16 11.80 36.06 0.93
C ALA A 16 10.66 35.03 1.05
N SER A 17 9.41 35.44 0.80
CA SER A 17 8.24 34.55 0.81
C SER A 17 8.30 33.52 -0.31
N LEU A 18 8.68 33.93 -1.53
CA LEU A 18 8.89 33.03 -2.67
C LEU A 18 9.99 31.98 -2.39
N VAL A 19 11.10 32.40 -1.77
CA VAL A 19 12.19 31.49 -1.36
C VAL A 19 11.72 30.49 -0.31
N LEU A 20 10.96 30.93 0.70
CA LEU A 20 10.44 30.02 1.72
C LEU A 20 9.43 29.01 1.14
N ILE A 21 8.57 29.46 0.22
CA ILE A 21 7.61 28.59 -0.47
C ILE A 21 8.34 27.55 -1.33
N SER A 22 9.35 27.94 -2.09
CA SER A 22 10.11 27.00 -2.92
C SER A 22 10.89 25.98 -2.10
N ILE A 23 11.47 26.38 -0.96
CA ILE A 23 12.10 25.45 0.00
C ILE A 23 11.07 24.45 0.55
N PHE A 24 9.88 24.92 0.93
CA PHE A 24 8.82 24.05 1.43
C PHE A 24 8.40 23.01 0.38
N PHE A 25 8.19 23.42 -0.87
CA PHE A 25 7.86 22.51 -1.97
C PHE A 25 8.99 21.52 -2.25
N ALA A 26 10.25 21.96 -2.25
CA ALA A 26 11.41 21.10 -2.43
C ALA A 26 11.50 20.04 -1.32
N LEU A 27 11.35 20.43 -0.05
CA LEU A 27 11.35 19.50 1.09
C LEU A 27 10.20 18.49 1.01
N ARG A 28 9.00 18.95 0.63
CA ARG A 28 7.84 18.07 0.42
C ARG A 28 8.11 17.07 -0.70
N HIS A 29 8.72 17.52 -1.80
CA HIS A 29 9.06 16.67 -2.94
C HIS A 29 10.10 15.60 -2.57
N VAL A 30 11.17 15.98 -1.86
CA VAL A 30 12.19 15.05 -1.36
C VAL A 30 11.56 13.99 -0.45
N LYS A 31 10.74 14.39 0.52
CA LYS A 31 10.02 13.43 1.40
C LYS A 31 9.13 12.47 0.61
N GLN A 32 8.48 12.96 -0.44
CA GLN A 32 7.64 12.14 -1.30
C GLN A 32 8.45 11.12 -2.10
N LEU A 33 9.61 11.53 -2.65
CA LEU A 33 10.54 10.63 -3.34
C LEU A 33 11.10 9.56 -2.41
N GLU A 34 11.54 9.93 -1.20
CA GLU A 34 12.03 8.97 -0.20
C GLU A 34 10.97 7.92 0.17
N PHE A 35 9.73 8.37 0.34
CA PHE A 35 8.59 7.47 0.62
C PHE A 35 8.35 6.51 -0.54
N GLN A 36 8.32 7.01 -1.79
CA GLN A 36 8.16 6.17 -2.97
C GLN A 36 9.30 5.16 -3.12
N ASN A 37 10.54 5.57 -2.88
CA ASN A 37 11.71 4.69 -2.96
C ASN A 37 11.68 3.58 -1.91
N ARG A 38 11.34 3.89 -0.65
CA ARG A 38 11.18 2.88 0.40
C ARG A 38 10.09 1.87 0.05
N HIS A 39 8.98 2.35 -0.52
CA HIS A 39 7.87 1.49 -0.92
C HIS A 39 8.23 0.59 -2.09
N ALA A 40 8.86 1.12 -3.12
CA ALA A 40 9.34 0.33 -4.25
C ALA A 40 10.33 -0.74 -3.77
N LYS A 41 11.27 -0.37 -2.89
CA LYS A 41 12.22 -1.33 -2.32
C LYS A 41 11.52 -2.44 -1.54
N TYR A 42 10.60 -2.10 -0.63
CA TYR A 42 9.84 -3.11 0.12
C TYR A 42 9.06 -4.04 -0.82
N TYR A 43 8.43 -3.48 -1.85
CA TYR A 43 7.68 -4.25 -2.83
C TYR A 43 8.58 -5.27 -3.54
N GLU A 44 9.73 -4.83 -4.06
CA GLU A 44 10.71 -5.71 -4.73
C GLU A 44 11.27 -6.78 -3.79
N ASP A 45 11.58 -6.41 -2.54
CA ASP A 45 12.11 -7.33 -1.53
C ASP A 45 11.11 -8.45 -1.21
N VAL A 46 9.82 -8.12 -1.03
CA VAL A 46 8.75 -9.09 -0.78
C VAL A 46 8.50 -9.94 -2.03
N LEU A 47 8.43 -9.32 -3.21
CA LEU A 47 8.23 -10.02 -4.47
C LEU A 47 9.30 -11.10 -4.65
N ARG A 48 10.57 -10.75 -4.47
CA ARG A 48 11.69 -11.70 -4.55
C ARG A 48 11.58 -12.85 -3.55
N GLN A 49 11.07 -12.61 -2.34
CA GLN A 49 10.94 -13.64 -1.31
C GLN A 49 9.75 -14.58 -1.52
N GLN A 50 8.66 -14.09 -2.13
CA GLN A 50 7.36 -14.76 -2.11
C GLN A 50 6.84 -15.22 -3.47
N THR A 51 7.46 -14.83 -4.59
CA THR A 51 6.95 -15.16 -5.96
C THR A 51 6.87 -16.66 -6.24
N ASN A 52 7.67 -17.49 -5.56
CA ASN A 52 7.65 -18.95 -5.70
C ASN A 52 7.05 -19.67 -4.49
N ALA A 53 6.32 -18.94 -3.63
CA ALA A 53 5.62 -19.53 -2.50
C ALA A 53 4.57 -20.53 -3.00
N SER A 54 4.56 -21.73 -2.40
CA SER A 54 3.53 -22.73 -2.63
C SER A 54 2.83 -23.07 -1.31
N GLY A 55 1.54 -23.36 -1.38
CA GLY A 55 0.73 -23.71 -0.22
C GLY A 55 -0.76 -23.49 -0.43
N PRO A 56 -1.58 -23.63 0.61
CA PRO A 56 -3.02 -23.43 0.51
C PRO A 56 -3.36 -22.02 0.03
N PRO A 57 -4.38 -21.86 -0.81
CA PRO A 57 -4.78 -20.55 -1.29
C PRO A 57 -5.44 -19.74 -0.16
N ILE A 58 -5.08 -18.47 -0.03
CA ILE A 58 -5.56 -17.60 1.06
C ILE A 58 -6.49 -16.49 0.60
N ALA A 59 -6.29 -15.97 -0.60
CA ALA A 59 -7.09 -14.91 -1.18
C ALA A 59 -6.89 -14.89 -2.70
N LYS A 60 -7.94 -14.47 -3.42
CA LYS A 60 -7.87 -14.21 -4.86
C LYS A 60 -8.06 -12.73 -5.12
N VAL A 61 -7.18 -12.10 -5.88
CA VAL A 61 -7.25 -10.69 -6.25
C VAL A 61 -7.69 -10.56 -7.70
N LEU A 62 -8.78 -9.82 -7.89
CA LEU A 62 -9.35 -9.51 -9.19
C LEU A 62 -9.34 -8.01 -9.41
N SER A 63 -9.22 -7.59 -10.66
CA SER A 63 -9.37 -6.18 -11.05
C SER A 63 -10.83 -5.75 -10.98
N ALA A 64 -11.12 -4.68 -10.26
CA ALA A 64 -12.50 -4.23 -10.05
C ALA A 64 -13.20 -3.76 -11.34
N ASP A 65 -12.44 -3.41 -12.38
CA ASP A 65 -12.97 -2.90 -13.65
C ASP A 65 -13.24 -3.99 -14.69
N ARG A 66 -12.60 -5.16 -14.56
CA ARG A 66 -12.59 -6.20 -15.61
C ARG A 66 -12.81 -7.61 -15.07
N ASP A 67 -12.89 -7.78 -13.76
CA ASP A 67 -12.94 -9.08 -13.05
C ASP A 67 -11.82 -10.06 -13.46
N LYS A 68 -10.72 -9.53 -13.99
CA LYS A 68 -9.55 -10.33 -14.38
C LYS A 68 -8.60 -10.51 -13.20
N PRO A 69 -7.96 -11.68 -13.05
CA PRO A 69 -6.88 -11.89 -12.11
C PRO A 69 -5.80 -10.80 -12.18
N VAL A 70 -5.26 -10.45 -11.02
CA VAL A 70 -4.12 -9.52 -10.93
C VAL A 70 -2.97 -10.23 -10.24
N SER A 71 -1.87 -10.41 -10.97
CA SER A 71 -0.64 -11.01 -10.46
C SER A 71 0.28 -9.98 -9.79
N ASN A 72 1.27 -10.48 -9.04
CA ASN A 72 2.27 -9.66 -8.35
C ASN A 72 1.67 -8.62 -7.40
N VAL A 73 0.52 -8.91 -6.78
CA VAL A 73 -0.05 -8.08 -5.73
C VAL A 73 0.41 -8.65 -4.39
N ILE A 74 1.02 -7.81 -3.56
CA ILE A 74 1.30 -8.17 -2.17
C ILE A 74 -0.01 -8.08 -1.39
N VAL A 75 -0.43 -9.19 -0.81
CA VAL A 75 -1.52 -9.30 0.16
C VAL A 75 -0.90 -9.29 1.56
N GLY A 76 -0.85 -8.10 2.16
CA GLY A 76 -0.37 -7.94 3.54
C GLY A 76 -1.48 -8.21 4.53
N MET A 77 -1.28 -9.13 5.47
CA MET A 77 -2.27 -9.62 6.42
C MET A 77 -1.79 -9.46 7.86
N THR A 78 -2.69 -9.06 8.75
CA THR A 78 -2.40 -8.82 10.17
C THR A 78 -3.46 -9.51 10.98
N LEU A 79 -3.04 -10.38 11.89
CA LEU A 79 -3.93 -11.04 12.83
C LEU A 79 -4.50 -9.98 13.79
N ILE A 80 -5.82 -9.84 13.81
CA ILE A 80 -6.52 -8.87 14.68
C ILE A 80 -7.23 -9.52 15.87
N GLY A 81 -7.11 -10.85 16.04
CA GLY A 81 -7.65 -11.60 17.18
C GLY A 81 -9.13 -11.34 17.52
N PRO A 82 -9.62 -11.78 18.69
CA PRO A 82 -10.89 -11.35 19.28
C PRO A 82 -10.86 -9.88 19.73
N ASP A 83 -9.72 -9.44 20.28
CA ASP A 83 -9.57 -8.17 21.03
C ASP A 83 -8.80 -7.07 20.28
N GLY A 84 -8.54 -7.21 18.98
CA GLY A 84 -7.90 -6.15 18.17
C GLY A 84 -6.39 -5.99 18.37
N GLY A 85 -5.72 -6.93 19.08
CA GLY A 85 -4.28 -6.95 19.24
C GLY A 85 -3.54 -7.36 17.95
N ASP A 86 -2.36 -6.77 17.72
CA ASP A 86 -1.51 -6.99 16.55
C ASP A 86 -0.76 -8.33 16.69
N GLY A 87 -1.40 -9.42 16.25
CA GLY A 87 -0.96 -10.80 16.49
C GLY A 87 0.07 -11.34 15.49
N GLY A 88 0.64 -10.47 14.65
CA GLY A 88 1.62 -10.81 13.63
C GLY A 88 1.22 -10.34 12.23
N PHE A 89 2.22 -9.85 11.50
CA PHE A 89 2.10 -9.38 10.13
C PHE A 89 2.74 -10.37 9.16
N PHE A 90 2.00 -10.71 8.10
CA PHE A 90 2.42 -11.62 7.04
C PHE A 90 2.19 -10.98 5.68
N SER A 91 2.97 -11.36 4.68
CA SER A 91 2.84 -10.85 3.31
C SER A 91 2.99 -11.99 2.34
N PHE A 92 2.04 -12.05 1.41
CA PHE A 92 1.98 -13.08 0.38
C PHE A 92 1.85 -12.41 -0.98
N VAL A 93 2.28 -13.08 -2.04
CA VAL A 93 2.23 -12.54 -3.40
C VAL A 93 1.26 -13.36 -4.24
N THR A 94 0.43 -12.70 -5.01
CA THR A 94 -0.48 -13.37 -5.96
C THR A 94 0.27 -13.87 -7.19
N ASP A 95 -0.02 -15.11 -7.58
CA ASP A 95 0.46 -15.72 -8.83
C ASP A 95 -0.23 -15.16 -10.09
N GLU A 96 0.03 -15.77 -11.25
CA GLU A 96 -0.61 -15.42 -12.53
C GLU A 96 -2.14 -15.60 -12.54
N THR A 97 -2.66 -16.48 -11.67
CA THR A 97 -4.10 -16.72 -11.50
C THR A 97 -4.76 -15.75 -10.51
N GLY A 98 -3.96 -14.83 -9.96
CA GLY A 98 -4.36 -13.83 -8.98
C GLY A 98 -4.52 -14.39 -7.58
N ILE A 99 -4.02 -15.60 -7.31
CA ILE A 99 -4.16 -16.28 -6.02
C ILE A 99 -2.89 -16.09 -5.22
N ALA A 100 -3.05 -15.59 -3.98
CA ALA A 100 -1.98 -15.62 -3.00
C ALA A 100 -2.02 -16.96 -2.25
N HIS A 101 -0.84 -17.54 -2.03
CA HIS A 101 -0.66 -18.81 -1.34
C HIS A 101 0.05 -18.59 -0.01
N SER A 102 -0.31 -19.37 1.01
CA SER A 102 0.38 -19.35 2.29
C SER A 102 1.60 -20.27 2.27
N ASP A 103 2.80 -19.70 2.27
CA ASP A 103 4.08 -20.44 2.38
C ASP A 103 4.36 -20.97 3.79
N ARG A 104 3.52 -20.59 4.76
CA ARG A 104 3.69 -20.90 6.18
C ARG A 104 2.33 -21.05 6.88
N PRO A 105 2.26 -21.82 7.97
CA PRO A 105 1.04 -21.90 8.76
C PRO A 105 0.65 -20.53 9.33
N LEU A 106 -0.61 -20.14 9.13
CA LEU A 106 -1.21 -18.98 9.78
C LEU A 106 -1.93 -19.42 11.05
N THR A 107 -1.81 -18.62 12.11
CA THR A 107 -2.57 -18.83 13.34
C THR A 107 -4.07 -18.71 13.05
N PRO A 108 -4.93 -19.58 13.60
CA PRO A 108 -6.37 -19.43 13.43
C PRO A 108 -6.88 -18.08 13.94
N GLY A 109 -7.73 -17.41 13.17
CA GLY A 109 -8.28 -16.11 13.56
C GLY A 109 -8.72 -15.22 12.39
N ARG A 110 -9.03 -13.97 12.73
CA ARG A 110 -9.42 -12.94 11.76
C ARG A 110 -8.19 -12.14 11.36
N TYR A 111 -7.98 -12.00 10.06
CA TYR A 111 -6.91 -11.21 9.48
C TYR A 111 -7.50 -10.06 8.68
N GLN A 112 -7.22 -8.83 9.10
CA GLN A 112 -7.40 -7.71 8.18
C GLN A 112 -6.33 -7.78 7.11
N TYR A 113 -6.61 -7.20 5.94
CA TYR A 113 -5.69 -7.23 4.81
C TYR A 113 -5.54 -5.86 4.17
N HIS A 114 -4.43 -5.67 3.46
CA HIS A 114 -4.24 -4.61 2.49
C HIS A 114 -3.54 -5.15 1.25
N LEU A 115 -3.74 -4.47 0.13
CA LEU A 115 -3.22 -4.83 -1.17
C LEU A 115 -2.20 -3.79 -1.62
N MET A 116 -1.01 -4.25 -1.94
CA MET A 116 0.05 -3.44 -2.52
C MET A 116 0.40 -4.01 -3.89
N PRO A 117 -0.25 -3.53 -4.97
CA PRO A 117 0.14 -3.88 -6.33
C PRO A 117 1.47 -3.20 -6.68
N ASP A 118 2.06 -3.60 -7.81
CA ASP A 118 3.21 -2.89 -8.39
C ASP A 118 2.96 -1.37 -8.37
N PRO A 119 3.84 -0.56 -7.73
CA PRO A 119 3.71 0.89 -7.67
C PRO A 119 3.53 1.56 -9.05
N LYS A 120 4.10 0.97 -10.10
CA LYS A 120 4.03 1.42 -11.50
C LYS A 120 2.77 0.94 -12.21
N SER A 121 2.02 -0.01 -11.64
CA SER A 121 0.77 -0.50 -12.24
C SER A 121 -0.34 0.56 -12.25
N ARG A 122 -1.40 0.26 -12.99
CA ARG A 122 -2.63 1.06 -13.03
C ARG A 122 -3.49 0.93 -11.76
N PHE A 123 -3.10 0.15 -10.75
CA PHE A 123 -3.96 -0.17 -9.61
C PHE A 123 -3.68 0.69 -8.37
N ASN A 124 -4.71 0.94 -7.58
CA ASN A 124 -4.59 1.64 -6.30
C ASN A 124 -4.15 0.68 -5.20
N ARG A 125 -3.10 1.06 -4.47
CA ARG A 125 -2.81 0.45 -3.17
C ARG A 125 -4.00 0.65 -2.23
N THR A 126 -4.33 -0.38 -1.45
CA THR A 126 -5.23 -0.25 -0.31
C THR A 126 -4.45 -0.10 0.99
N TYR A 127 -5.11 0.46 2.00
CA TYR A 127 -4.57 0.65 3.33
C TYR A 127 -5.50 0.00 4.33
N TRP A 128 -4.96 -0.36 5.49
CA TRP A 128 -5.73 -0.77 6.65
C TRP A 128 -6.84 0.24 6.94
N ARG A 129 -8.08 -0.24 7.00
CA ARG A 129 -9.21 0.55 7.50
C ARG A 129 -10.04 -0.29 8.44
N ARG A 130 -10.39 0.29 9.58
CA ARG A 130 -11.33 -0.32 10.52
C ARG A 130 -12.66 -0.58 9.81
N GLY A 131 -13.26 -1.75 10.04
CA GLY A 131 -14.54 -2.14 9.45
C GLY A 131 -14.46 -2.69 8.03
N GLN A 132 -13.27 -2.87 7.46
CA GLN A 132 -13.11 -3.61 6.20
C GLN A 132 -13.31 -5.13 6.39
N PRO A 133 -13.65 -5.85 5.30
CA PRO A 133 -13.66 -7.30 5.31
C PRO A 133 -12.34 -7.89 5.81
N TYR A 134 -12.41 -9.09 6.37
CA TYR A 134 -11.26 -9.82 6.89
C TYR A 134 -11.24 -11.23 6.30
N VAL A 135 -10.03 -11.80 6.20
CA VAL A 135 -9.83 -13.21 5.90
C VAL A 135 -9.93 -13.98 7.21
N VAL A 136 -10.70 -15.07 7.24
CA VAL A 136 -10.78 -15.95 8.41
C VAL A 136 -9.97 -17.20 8.16
N ILE A 137 -9.02 -17.48 9.04
CA ILE A 137 -8.27 -18.73 9.07
C ILE A 137 -8.89 -19.63 10.14
N SER A 138 -9.36 -20.80 9.71
CA SER A 138 -9.95 -21.84 10.54
C SER A 138 -8.90 -22.55 11.40
N LYS A 139 -9.36 -23.32 12.39
CA LYS A 139 -8.47 -24.09 13.30
C LYS A 139 -7.59 -25.12 12.58
N ASP A 140 -8.07 -25.63 11.45
CA ASP A 140 -7.37 -26.56 10.57
C ASP A 140 -6.46 -25.86 9.54
N GLY A 141 -6.32 -24.52 9.64
CA GLY A 141 -5.50 -23.72 8.73
C GLY A 141 -6.17 -23.37 7.40
N THR A 142 -7.42 -23.80 7.18
CA THR A 142 -8.15 -23.50 5.94
C THR A 142 -8.77 -22.11 5.96
N THR A 143 -9.14 -21.61 4.77
CA THR A 143 -9.86 -20.34 4.58
C THR A 143 -10.89 -20.50 3.48
N SER A 144 -11.94 -19.68 3.50
CA SER A 144 -12.92 -19.60 2.41
C SER A 144 -12.39 -18.92 1.14
N MET A 145 -11.10 -18.52 1.12
CA MET A 145 -10.42 -17.86 0.01
C MET A 145 -11.27 -16.73 -0.61
N PRO A 146 -11.38 -15.58 0.06
CA PRO A 146 -12.18 -14.47 -0.45
C PRO A 146 -11.64 -13.97 -1.79
N SER A 147 -12.56 -13.55 -2.66
CA SER A 147 -12.25 -12.76 -3.86
C SER A 147 -12.25 -11.27 -3.48
N ILE A 148 -11.12 -10.61 -3.69
CA ILE A 148 -10.90 -9.21 -3.33
C ILE A 148 -10.75 -8.39 -4.61
N LEU A 149 -11.56 -7.34 -4.72
CA LEU A 149 -11.53 -6.44 -5.86
C LEU A 149 -10.50 -5.32 -5.66
N LEU A 150 -9.61 -5.16 -6.63
CA LEU A 150 -8.56 -4.15 -6.67
C LEU A 150 -8.95 -3.02 -7.63
N ASN A 151 -9.14 -1.84 -7.05
CA ASN A 151 -9.52 -0.65 -7.81
C ASN A 151 -8.39 -0.12 -8.68
N VAL A 152 -8.76 0.48 -9.80
CA VAL A 152 -7.84 1.18 -10.71
C VAL A 152 -7.60 2.60 -10.23
N LYS A 153 -6.40 3.14 -10.48
CA LYS A 153 -6.08 4.56 -10.33
C LYS A 153 -7.05 5.33 -11.22
N SER A 154 -7.82 6.25 -10.65
CA SER A 154 -8.61 7.18 -11.46
C SER A 154 -7.63 7.95 -12.34
N GLY A 155 -7.80 7.85 -13.66
CA GLY A 155 -7.02 8.66 -14.59
C GLY A 155 -7.23 10.14 -14.25
N GLY A 156 -6.13 10.84 -13.99
CA GLY A 156 -6.12 12.31 -14.01
C GLY A 156 -6.05 12.81 -15.44
#